data_AF-A0A2P7YCY3-F1
#
_entry.id   AF-A0A2P7YCY3-F1
#
_cell.length_a   1.000
_cell.length_b   1.000
_cell.length_c   1.000
_cell.angle_alpha   90.00
_cell.angle_beta   90.00
_cell.angle_gamma   90.00
#
_symmetry.space_group_name_H-M   'P 1'
#
loop_
_entity.id
_entity.type
_entity.pdbx_description
1 polymer ?
#
loop_
_entity_poly.entity_id
_entity_poly.type
_entity_poly.pdbx_seq_one_letter_code
_entity_poly.pdbx_strand_id
1 'polypeptide(L)'
;MNLTPLTAIDGLSSLTLFQQAQHIARQIPEWHKAGHYNYSVPQGHDVGVDIHTKEFNGDYWVARANGFEQFDAKSRKHLFHVLDKYVLGSTSLLDESHTLYELGYIQELADFKVHPYDLGDTVPGYEGVAYLAELYYHLQFPLKKRKFCNLVHVLRAEDGNSGYVISLAVDPSVIPGNPKEPAFVHARQVTSGGT
;
A
#
# COMPACT_ATOMS: atom_id res chain seq x y z
N MET A 1 3.88 12.46 -1.90
CA MET A 1 3.61 11.73 -3.15
C MET A 1 2.24 12.22 -3.47
N ASN A 2 2.17 12.98 -4.56
CA ASN A 2 1.27 14.11 -4.69
C ASN A 2 -0.17 13.78 -4.30
N LEU A 3 -0.80 14.68 -3.53
CA LEU A 3 -2.23 14.68 -3.19
C LEU A 3 -3.17 14.70 -4.43
N THR A 4 -2.60 14.86 -5.62
CA THR A 4 -3.33 14.84 -6.89
C THR A 4 -3.15 13.48 -7.55
N PRO A 5 -4.24 12.73 -7.79
CA PRO A 5 -4.18 11.48 -8.53
C PRO A 5 -3.48 11.67 -9.87
N LEU A 6 -2.65 10.70 -10.26
CA LEU A 6 -1.95 10.73 -11.55
C LEU A 6 -2.97 10.66 -12.70
N THR A 7 -3.01 11.70 -13.52
CA THR A 7 -3.88 11.76 -14.71
C THR A 7 -3.26 11.08 -15.93
N ALA A 8 -1.97 10.74 -15.86
CA ALA A 8 -1.24 9.99 -16.86
C ALA A 8 -0.28 9.03 -16.14
N ILE A 9 -0.27 7.78 -16.60
CA ILE A 9 0.56 6.70 -16.07
C ILE A 9 1.51 6.11 -17.11
N ASP A 10 1.43 6.60 -18.35
CA ASP A 10 2.35 6.28 -19.42
C ASP A 10 3.75 6.79 -19.06
N GLY A 11 4.75 5.92 -19.13
CA GLY A 11 6.14 6.25 -18.81
C GLY A 11 6.53 6.08 -17.34
N LEU A 12 5.62 5.59 -16.48
CA LEU A 12 6.03 5.06 -15.17
C LEU A 12 6.86 3.79 -15.36
N SER A 13 7.88 3.63 -14.53
CA SER A 13 8.81 2.50 -14.55
C SER A 13 8.84 1.82 -13.19
N SER A 14 8.80 0.49 -13.18
CA SER A 14 8.96 -0.38 -12.03
C SER A 14 10.23 -0.06 -11.25
N LEU A 15 11.36 0.12 -11.94
CA LEU A 15 12.63 0.48 -11.32
C LEU A 15 12.58 1.85 -10.64
N THR A 16 12.00 2.85 -11.29
CA THR A 16 11.91 4.20 -10.74
C THR A 16 11.03 4.23 -9.49
N LEU A 17 9.86 3.57 -9.55
CA LEU A 17 8.95 3.46 -8.41
C LEU A 17 9.61 2.74 -7.23
N PHE A 18 10.30 1.63 -7.50
CA PHE A 18 11.05 0.89 -6.49
C PHE A 18 12.13 1.75 -5.82
N GLN A 19 12.95 2.45 -6.61
CA GLN A 19 14.01 3.31 -6.08
C GLN A 19 13.45 4.44 -5.21
N GLN A 20 12.36 5.07 -5.64
CA GLN A 20 11.67 6.11 -4.87
C GLN A 20 11.10 5.56 -3.55
N ALA A 21 10.42 4.41 -3.60
CA ALA A 21 9.86 3.77 -2.41
C ALA A 21 10.96 3.37 -1.42
N GLN A 22 12.05 2.79 -1.90
CA GLN A 22 13.21 2.42 -1.08
C GLN A 22 13.88 3.66 -0.46
N HIS A 23 14.01 4.75 -1.22
CA HIS A 23 14.56 6.00 -0.72
C HIS A 23 13.71 6.57 0.42
N ILE A 24 12.39 6.62 0.25
CA ILE A 24 11.45 7.07 1.29
C ILE A 24 11.55 6.17 2.52
N ALA A 25 11.50 4.85 2.34
CA ALA A 25 11.54 3.89 3.44
C ALA A 25 12.80 4.04 4.31
N ARG A 26 13.96 4.29 3.70
CA ARG A 26 15.24 4.52 4.42
C ARG A 26 15.25 5.80 5.24
N GLN A 27 14.45 6.79 4.87
CA GLN A 27 14.39 8.07 5.58
C GLN A 27 13.42 8.06 6.77
N ILE A 28 12.46 7.14 6.82
CA ILE A 28 11.42 7.08 7.87
C ILE A 28 12.01 7.15 9.30
N PRO A 29 13.11 6.45 9.64
CA PRO A 29 13.70 6.54 10.98
C PRO A 29 14.16 7.96 11.37
N GLU A 30 14.44 8.82 10.40
CA GLU A 30 14.88 10.21 10.59
C GLU A 30 13.71 11.20 10.65
N TRP A 31 12.48 10.74 10.40
CA TRP A 31 11.29 11.58 10.46
C TRP A 31 10.89 11.89 11.90
N HIS A 32 10.07 12.93 12.09
CA HIS A 32 9.59 13.31 13.41
C HIS A 32 8.78 12.16 14.03
N LYS A 33 9.17 11.70 15.22
CA LYS A 33 8.45 10.68 15.97
C LYS A 33 7.20 11.28 16.61
N ALA A 34 6.03 10.92 16.09
CA ALA A 34 4.74 11.47 16.50
C ALA A 34 4.04 10.62 17.57
N GLY A 35 4.39 9.34 17.72
CA GLY A 35 3.80 8.49 18.74
C GLY A 35 4.36 7.08 18.78
N HIS A 36 3.99 6.34 19.83
CA HIS A 36 4.30 4.93 20.00
C HIS A 36 3.05 4.21 20.55
N TYR A 37 2.71 3.07 19.97
CA TYR A 37 1.55 2.26 20.34
C TYR A 37 1.97 0.81 20.52
N ASN A 38 1.33 0.10 21.43
CA ASN A 38 1.53 -1.33 21.61
C ASN A 38 0.26 -2.06 21.21
N TYR A 39 0.38 -3.05 20.33
CA TYR A 39 -0.73 -3.90 19.90
C TYR A 39 -0.53 -5.31 20.41
N SER A 40 -1.52 -5.82 21.12
CA SER A 40 -1.52 -7.20 21.56
C SER A 40 -1.76 -8.13 20.38
N VAL A 41 -0.81 -9.03 20.14
CA VAL A 41 -0.94 -10.07 19.12
C VAL A 41 -1.52 -11.32 19.79
N PRO A 42 -2.57 -11.96 19.22
CA PRO A 42 -3.27 -13.09 19.85
C PRO A 42 -2.41 -14.29 20.26
N GLN A 43 -1.15 -14.34 19.83
CA GLN A 43 -0.23 -15.48 19.97
C GLN A 43 1.05 -15.13 20.74
N GLY A 44 1.16 -13.96 21.39
CA GLY A 44 2.39 -13.63 22.11
C GLY A 44 2.46 -12.24 22.72
N HIS A 45 3.69 -11.71 22.70
CA HIS A 45 4.05 -10.39 23.23
C HIS A 45 3.41 -9.25 22.44
N ASP A 46 3.20 -8.12 23.11
CA ASP A 46 2.80 -6.89 22.45
C ASP A 46 3.83 -6.48 21.39
N VAL A 47 3.35 -5.97 20.26
CA VAL A 47 4.16 -5.41 19.18
C VAL A 47 4.14 -3.89 19.28
N GLY A 48 5.32 -3.31 19.42
CA GLY A 48 5.53 -1.88 19.40
C GLY A 48 5.44 -1.32 17.99
N VAL A 49 4.71 -0.23 17.85
CA VAL A 49 4.45 0.47 16.59
C VAL A 49 4.78 1.93 16.77
N ASP A 50 5.84 2.37 16.09
CA ASP A 50 6.23 3.77 16.04
C ASP A 50 5.52 4.49 14.90
N ILE A 51 5.00 5.67 15.20
CA ILE A 51 4.40 6.58 14.21
C ILE A 51 5.38 7.69 13.94
N HIS A 52 5.70 7.88 12.67
CA HIS A 52 6.58 8.91 12.17
C HIS A 52 5.83 9.84 11.23
N THR A 53 6.14 11.13 11.25
CA THR A 53 5.50 12.13 10.41
C THR A 53 6.53 13.04 9.78
N LYS A 54 6.27 13.49 8.55
CA LYS A 54 7.14 14.46 7.87
C LYS A 54 6.32 15.27 6.88
N GLU A 55 6.60 16.56 6.80
CA GLU A 55 6.18 17.36 5.66
C GLU A 55 7.24 17.23 4.56
N PHE A 56 6.83 16.71 3.40
CA PHE A 56 7.73 16.50 2.27
C PHE A 56 6.97 16.66 0.96
N ASN A 57 7.54 17.46 0.04
CA ASN A 57 6.92 17.88 -1.23
C ASN A 57 5.55 18.59 -1.08
N GLY A 58 5.37 19.34 0.01
CA GLY A 58 4.11 20.05 0.29
C GLY A 58 2.98 19.16 0.79
N ASP A 59 3.25 17.87 1.00
CA ASP A 59 2.30 16.91 1.55
C ASP A 59 2.66 16.55 3.00
N TYR A 60 1.64 16.23 3.81
CA TYR A 60 1.81 15.64 5.13
C TYR A 60 1.88 14.11 5.02
N TRP A 61 3.02 13.54 5.40
CA TRP A 61 3.26 12.11 5.39
C TRP A 61 3.18 11.51 6.78
N VAL A 62 2.62 10.31 6.85
CA VAL A 62 2.59 9.47 8.04
C VAL A 62 3.16 8.11 7.68
N ALA A 63 4.08 7.61 8.49
CA ALA A 63 4.62 6.27 8.39
C ALA A 63 4.38 5.52 9.70
N ARG A 64 4.03 4.24 9.59
CA ARG A 64 3.99 3.30 10.71
C ARG A 64 5.15 2.34 10.55
N ALA A 65 6.00 2.25 11.57
CA ALA A 65 7.13 1.35 11.63
C ALA A 65 6.92 0.35 12.77
N ASN A 66 6.89 -0.93 12.43
CA ASN A 66 6.67 -2.00 13.39
C ASN A 66 7.96 -2.81 13.51
N GLY A 67 8.43 -2.95 14.75
CA GLY A 67 9.56 -3.79 15.10
C GLY A 67 9.09 -5.15 15.63
N PHE A 68 9.83 -6.21 15.29
CA PHE A 68 9.59 -7.57 15.80
C PHE A 68 10.79 -8.07 16.63
N GLU A 69 11.60 -7.16 17.19
CA GLU A 69 12.85 -7.44 17.89
C GLU A 69 12.66 -8.33 19.13
N GLN A 70 11.46 -8.31 19.73
CA GLN A 70 11.07 -9.14 20.87
C GLN A 70 10.97 -10.64 20.53
N PHE A 71 10.90 -11.00 19.24
CA PHE A 71 10.90 -12.38 18.80
C PHE A 71 12.30 -12.85 18.40
N ASP A 72 12.60 -14.13 18.63
CA ASP A 72 13.83 -14.75 18.16
C ASP A 72 13.90 -14.80 16.62
N ALA A 73 15.10 -15.03 16.07
CA ALA A 73 15.32 -15.01 14.62
C ALA A 73 14.46 -16.03 13.84
N LYS A 74 14.19 -17.21 14.40
CA LYS A 74 13.37 -18.25 13.77
C LYS A 74 11.91 -17.81 13.74
N SER A 75 11.41 -17.29 14.86
CA SER A 75 10.06 -16.75 14.99
C SER A 75 9.83 -15.55 14.06
N ARG A 76 10.78 -14.60 14.00
CA ARG A 76 10.74 -13.48 13.04
C ARG A 76 10.69 -13.95 11.59
N LYS A 77 11.51 -14.93 11.20
CA LYS A 77 11.49 -15.49 9.84
C LYS A 77 10.14 -16.13 9.51
N HIS A 78 9.56 -16.86 10.45
CA HIS A 78 8.24 -17.45 10.27
C HIS A 78 7.16 -16.38 10.12
N LEU A 79 7.14 -15.37 11.01
CA LEU A 79 6.21 -14.24 10.92
C LEU A 79 6.35 -13.49 9.60
N PHE A 80 7.58 -13.21 9.16
CA PHE A 80 7.84 -12.59 7.87
C PHE A 80 7.25 -13.43 6.73
N HIS A 81 7.47 -14.74 6.70
CA HIS A 81 6.92 -15.60 5.65
C HIS A 81 5.38 -15.61 5.62
N VAL A 82 4.75 -15.59 6.80
CA VAL A 82 3.29 -15.49 6.92
C VAL A 82 2.79 -14.13 6.43
N LEU A 83 3.42 -13.04 6.88
CA LEU A 83 3.08 -11.69 6.47
C LEU A 83 3.31 -11.47 4.99
N ASP A 84 4.42 -11.95 4.43
CA ASP A 84 4.75 -11.85 3.01
C ASP A 84 3.62 -12.41 2.14
N LYS A 85 3.07 -13.58 2.51
CA LYS A 85 1.95 -14.17 1.78
C LYS A 85 0.69 -13.30 1.84
N TYR A 86 0.28 -12.87 3.03
CA TYR A 86 -0.98 -12.12 3.22
C TYR A 86 -0.88 -10.65 2.80
N VAL A 87 0.33 -10.09 2.83
CA VAL A 87 0.56 -8.68 2.49
C VAL A 87 0.92 -8.54 1.02
N LEU A 88 1.73 -9.39 0.41
CA LEU A 88 2.05 -9.22 -1.01
C LEU A 88 1.04 -9.87 -1.95
N GLY A 89 0.47 -11.00 -1.52
CA GLY A 89 -0.30 -11.88 -2.40
C GLY A 89 0.58 -12.55 -3.47
N SER A 90 -0.02 -12.89 -4.60
CA SER A 90 0.66 -13.49 -5.74
C SER A 90 1.20 -12.43 -6.70
N THR A 91 2.43 -12.64 -7.14
CA THR A 91 3.10 -11.86 -8.20
C THR A 91 2.81 -12.41 -9.61
N SER A 92 2.00 -13.48 -9.71
CA SER A 92 1.69 -14.15 -10.98
C SER A 92 0.20 -14.28 -11.29
N LEU A 93 -0.66 -14.20 -10.27
CA LEU A 93 -2.11 -14.36 -10.39
C LEU A 93 -2.82 -13.14 -9.81
N LEU A 94 -3.53 -12.38 -10.64
CA LEU A 94 -4.27 -11.19 -10.18
C LEU A 94 -5.45 -11.53 -9.27
N ASP A 95 -6.04 -12.72 -9.46
CA ASP A 95 -7.10 -13.24 -8.59
C ASP A 95 -6.60 -13.61 -7.18
N GLU A 96 -5.29 -13.54 -6.94
CA GLU A 96 -4.64 -13.69 -5.63
C GLU A 96 -3.80 -12.44 -5.29
N SER A 97 -4.20 -11.27 -5.80
CA SER A 97 -3.48 -10.00 -5.61
C SER A 97 -3.47 -9.50 -4.16
N HIS A 98 -2.53 -8.59 -3.83
CA HIS A 98 -2.53 -7.85 -2.56
C HIS A 98 -3.91 -7.29 -2.19
N THR A 99 -4.61 -6.69 -3.16
CA THR A 99 -5.93 -6.07 -2.96
C THR A 99 -7.01 -7.08 -2.55
N LEU A 100 -6.92 -8.34 -2.98
CA LEU A 100 -7.81 -9.38 -2.49
C LEU A 100 -7.64 -9.58 -0.99
N TYR A 101 -6.40 -9.66 -0.52
CA TYR A 101 -6.11 -9.88 0.89
C TYR A 101 -6.49 -8.67 1.75
N GLU A 102 -6.48 -7.45 1.20
CA GLU A 102 -6.99 -6.25 1.87
C GLU A 102 -8.45 -6.41 2.34
N LEU A 103 -9.30 -7.15 1.62
CA LEU A 103 -10.67 -7.46 2.09
C LEU A 103 -10.70 -8.21 3.42
N GLY A 104 -9.65 -8.97 3.73
CA GLY A 104 -9.55 -9.75 4.96
C GLY A 104 -9.24 -8.90 6.19
N TYR A 105 -8.69 -7.70 6.03
CA TYR A 105 -8.22 -6.87 7.16
C TYR A 105 -8.63 -5.40 7.11
N ILE A 106 -9.18 -4.90 6.00
CA ILE A 106 -9.78 -3.55 5.90
C ILE A 106 -11.29 -3.69 5.93
N GLN A 107 -11.90 -3.41 7.09
CA GLN A 107 -13.33 -3.60 7.30
C GLN A 107 -14.21 -2.71 6.41
N GLU A 108 -13.71 -1.52 6.08
CA GLU A 108 -14.44 -0.56 5.26
C GLU A 108 -14.36 -0.86 3.76
N LEU A 109 -13.42 -1.70 3.31
CA LEU A 109 -13.31 -2.12 1.92
C LEU A 109 -14.42 -3.13 1.63
N ALA A 110 -15.40 -2.72 0.83
CA ALA A 110 -16.59 -3.51 0.56
C ALA A 110 -16.45 -4.37 -0.69
N ASP A 111 -15.75 -3.87 -1.71
CA ASP A 111 -15.57 -4.53 -2.99
C ASP A 111 -14.35 -3.95 -3.73
N PHE A 112 -13.87 -4.63 -4.77
CA PHE A 112 -12.84 -4.12 -5.65
C PHE A 112 -12.90 -4.69 -7.07
N LYS A 113 -12.23 -4.02 -8.01
CA LYS A 113 -11.93 -4.55 -9.35
C LYS A 113 -10.44 -4.35 -9.63
N VAL A 114 -9.79 -5.34 -10.25
CA VAL A 114 -8.40 -5.23 -10.68
C VAL A 114 -8.29 -5.41 -12.19
N HIS A 115 -7.36 -4.67 -12.80
CA HIS A 115 -7.06 -4.72 -14.22
C HIS A 115 -5.55 -4.88 -14.41
N PRO A 116 -5.08 -5.83 -15.24
CA PRO A 116 -3.65 -5.99 -15.49
C PRO A 116 -3.05 -4.69 -16.01
N TYR A 117 -1.85 -4.37 -15.55
CA TYR A 117 -1.09 -3.22 -16.03
C TYR A 117 0.39 -3.59 -16.11
N ASP A 118 1.09 -3.10 -17.12
CA ASP A 118 2.51 -3.36 -17.32
C ASP A 118 3.30 -2.06 -17.16
N LEU A 119 4.35 -2.10 -16.35
CA LEU A 119 5.29 -0.99 -16.17
C LEU A 119 6.44 -1.03 -17.18
N GLY A 120 6.52 -2.08 -17.99
CA GLY A 120 7.43 -2.21 -19.14
C GLY A 120 8.87 -2.59 -18.80
N ASP A 121 9.30 -2.43 -17.55
CA ASP A 121 10.61 -2.84 -17.03
C ASP A 121 10.49 -3.73 -15.77
N THR A 122 11.60 -4.34 -15.40
CA THR A 122 11.71 -5.21 -14.21
C THR A 122 12.78 -4.69 -13.26
N VAL A 123 12.67 -5.04 -11.98
CA VAL A 123 13.68 -4.72 -10.97
C VAL A 123 14.60 -5.93 -10.79
N PRO A 124 15.93 -5.79 -11.00
CA PRO A 124 16.86 -6.91 -10.84
C PRO A 124 16.78 -7.53 -9.44
N GLY A 125 16.64 -8.86 -9.36
CA GLY A 125 16.54 -9.62 -8.11
C GLY A 125 15.16 -9.60 -7.46
N TYR A 126 14.13 -9.14 -8.19
CA TYR A 126 12.75 -9.14 -7.75
C TYR A 126 11.83 -9.71 -8.82
N GLU A 127 10.87 -10.52 -8.38
CA GLU A 127 9.65 -10.80 -9.15
C GLU A 127 8.61 -9.71 -8.83
N GLY A 128 7.75 -9.37 -9.78
CA GLY A 128 6.77 -8.32 -9.55
C GLY A 128 5.58 -8.34 -10.50
N VAL A 129 4.51 -7.69 -10.06
CA VAL A 129 3.28 -7.48 -10.82
C VAL A 129 2.79 -6.05 -10.60
N ALA A 130 2.25 -5.45 -11.65
CA ALA A 130 1.50 -4.21 -11.56
C ALA A 130 0.06 -4.41 -12.02
N TYR A 131 -0.85 -3.65 -11.43
CA TYR A 131 -2.25 -3.64 -11.82
C TYR A 131 -2.92 -2.35 -11.40
N LEU A 132 -4.01 -2.02 -12.07
CA LEU A 132 -4.89 -0.93 -11.70
C LEU A 132 -6.03 -1.48 -10.84
N ALA A 133 -6.29 -0.85 -9.71
CA ALA A 133 -7.32 -1.26 -8.76
C ALA A 133 -8.39 -0.17 -8.61
N GLU A 134 -9.64 -0.59 -8.62
CA GLU A 134 -10.79 0.21 -8.18
C GLU A 134 -11.25 -0.33 -6.83
N LEU A 135 -11.21 0.49 -5.78
CA LEU A 135 -11.53 0.09 -4.42
C LEU A 135 -12.80 0.81 -3.94
N TYR A 136 -13.77 0.05 -3.45
CA TYR A 136 -15.07 0.57 -3.03
C TYR A 136 -15.19 0.53 -1.51
N TYR A 137 -15.25 1.70 -0.89
CA TYR A 137 -15.28 1.84 0.57
C TYR A 137 -16.68 2.22 1.08
N HIS A 138 -17.16 1.46 2.06
CA HIS A 138 -18.33 1.78 2.86
C HIS A 138 -17.89 2.40 4.19
N LEU A 139 -17.71 3.71 4.17
CA LEU A 139 -17.34 4.47 5.36
C LEU A 139 -18.54 4.64 6.31
N GLN A 140 -18.24 4.73 7.62
CA GLN A 140 -19.25 4.94 8.66
C GLN A 140 -19.95 6.30 8.51
N PHE A 141 -21.22 6.38 8.93
CA PHE A 141 -21.97 7.63 8.97
C PHE A 141 -21.22 8.70 9.80
N PRO A 142 -21.11 9.96 9.33
CA PRO A 142 -21.82 10.61 8.23
C PRO A 142 -21.09 10.58 6.86
N LEU A 143 -20.02 9.80 6.72
CA LEU A 143 -19.22 9.77 5.50
C LEU A 143 -19.97 9.04 4.38
N LYS A 144 -19.93 9.59 3.16
CA LYS A 144 -20.49 8.91 1.98
C LYS A 144 -19.55 7.79 1.53
N LYS A 145 -20.12 6.82 0.80
CA LYS A 145 -19.34 5.79 0.09
C LYS A 145 -18.29 6.43 -0.83
N ARG A 146 -17.10 5.85 -0.85
CA ARG A 146 -15.94 6.36 -1.60
C ARG A 146 -15.42 5.32 -2.58
N LYS A 147 -14.93 5.79 -3.72
CA LYS A 147 -14.17 4.99 -4.68
C LYS A 147 -12.76 5.54 -4.77
N PHE A 148 -11.76 4.67 -4.62
CA PHE A 148 -10.35 4.98 -4.86
C PHE A 148 -9.87 4.23 -6.10
N CYS A 149 -9.11 4.90 -6.96
CA CYS A 149 -8.47 4.28 -8.10
C CYS A 149 -6.96 4.34 -7.88
N ASN A 150 -6.29 3.19 -7.93
CA ASN A 150 -4.86 3.09 -7.65
C ASN A 150 -4.12 2.33 -8.75
N LEU A 151 -2.88 2.72 -9.03
CA LEU A 151 -1.87 1.83 -9.58
C LEU A 151 -1.19 1.12 -8.41
N VAL A 152 -1.26 -0.21 -8.38
CA VAL A 152 -0.61 -1.03 -7.37
C VAL A 152 0.53 -1.79 -8.04
N HIS A 153 1.70 -1.73 -7.43
CA HIS A 153 2.90 -2.43 -7.86
C HIS A 153 3.46 -3.24 -6.69
N VAL A 154 3.51 -4.55 -6.87
CA VAL A 154 4.00 -5.50 -5.87
C VAL A 154 5.32 -6.07 -6.36
N LEU A 155 6.32 -6.09 -5.47
CA LEU A 155 7.62 -6.70 -5.70
C LEU A 155 7.94 -7.65 -4.56
N ARG A 156 8.46 -8.84 -4.88
CA ARG A 156 9.04 -9.79 -3.93
C ARG A 156 10.48 -10.07 -4.32
N ALA A 157 11.40 -9.95 -3.38
CA ALA A 157 12.79 -10.27 -3.63
C ALA A 157 12.96 -11.79 -3.81
N GLU A 158 13.79 -12.19 -4.77
CA GLU A 158 14.09 -13.60 -5.05
C GLU A 158 14.74 -14.32 -3.85
N ASP A 159 15.43 -13.56 -2.99
CA ASP A 159 16.03 -14.08 -1.75
C ASP A 159 15.01 -14.32 -0.62
N GLY A 160 13.76 -13.89 -0.82
CA GLY A 160 12.66 -14.03 0.13
C GLY A 160 12.82 -13.23 1.41
N ASN A 161 13.64 -12.17 1.43
CA ASN A 161 13.89 -11.36 2.62
C ASN A 161 13.31 -9.95 2.56
N SER A 162 12.71 -9.56 1.44
CA SER A 162 12.04 -8.27 1.31
C SER A 162 10.89 -8.29 0.31
N GLY A 163 9.94 -7.40 0.54
CA GLY A 163 8.76 -7.21 -0.27
C GLY A 163 8.33 -5.76 -0.26
N TYR A 164 7.77 -5.29 -1.36
CA TYR A 164 7.28 -3.94 -1.50
C TYR A 164 5.87 -3.97 -2.10
N VAL A 165 4.97 -3.20 -1.51
CA VAL A 165 3.68 -2.85 -2.12
C VAL A 165 3.67 -1.34 -2.28
N ILE A 166 3.61 -0.86 -3.51
CA ILE A 166 3.62 0.55 -3.87
C ILE A 166 2.27 0.86 -4.48
N SER A 167 1.47 1.68 -3.81
CA SER A 167 0.15 2.09 -4.29
C SER A 167 0.14 3.60 -4.56
N LEU A 168 -0.15 3.98 -5.81
CA LEU A 168 -0.26 5.37 -6.25
C LEU A 168 -1.72 5.69 -6.58
N ALA A 169 -2.26 6.80 -6.08
CA ALA A 169 -3.57 7.27 -6.52
C ALA A 169 -3.52 7.68 -8.00
N VAL A 170 -4.47 7.20 -8.80
CA VAL A 170 -4.61 7.52 -10.22
C VAL A 170 -6.00 8.08 -10.50
N ASP A 171 -6.12 8.89 -11.56
CA ASP A 171 -7.42 9.41 -11.96
C ASP A 171 -8.30 8.27 -12.51
N PRO A 172 -9.60 8.22 -12.24
CA PRO A 172 -10.50 7.22 -12.82
C PRO A 172 -10.44 7.14 -14.36
N SER A 173 -10.04 8.23 -15.04
CA SER A 173 -9.91 8.26 -16.50
C SER A 173 -8.85 7.32 -17.04
N VAL A 174 -7.86 6.92 -16.24
CA VAL A 174 -6.80 5.99 -16.67
C VAL A 174 -7.18 4.52 -16.45
N ILE A 175 -8.30 4.25 -15.77
CA ILE A 175 -8.82 2.89 -15.58
C ILE A 175 -9.54 2.42 -16.87
N PRO A 176 -9.26 1.21 -17.37
CA PRO A 176 -9.98 0.64 -18.51
C PRO A 176 -11.50 0.71 -18.35
N GLY A 177 -12.18 1.21 -19.39
CA GLY A 177 -13.64 1.36 -19.38
C GLY A 177 -14.16 2.65 -18.72
N ASN A 178 -13.28 3.51 -18.17
CA ASN A 178 -13.61 4.81 -17.56
C ASN A 178 -14.90 4.77 -16.70
N PRO A 179 -14.90 3.96 -15.63
CA PRO A 179 -16.12 3.57 -14.92
C PRO A 179 -16.72 4.78 -14.17
N LYS A 180 -17.83 5.30 -14.71
CA LYS A 180 -18.67 6.31 -14.04
C LYS A 180 -19.64 5.62 -13.09
N GLU A 181 -19.40 5.77 -11.79
CA GLU A 181 -20.28 5.19 -10.77
C GLU A 181 -20.93 6.30 -9.91
N PRO A 182 -22.12 6.80 -10.28
CA PRO A 182 -22.72 7.98 -9.66
C PRO A 182 -23.12 7.78 -8.19
N ALA A 183 -23.21 6.53 -7.72
CA ALA A 183 -23.47 6.20 -6.32
C ALA A 183 -22.24 6.37 -5.40
N PHE A 184 -21.05 6.48 -5.98
CA PHE A 184 -19.79 6.65 -5.26
C PHE A 184 -19.21 8.03 -5.51
N VAL A 185 -18.60 8.61 -4.48
CA VAL A 185 -17.79 9.82 -4.64
C VAL A 185 -16.35 9.39 -4.86
N HIS A 186 -15.75 9.80 -5.98
CA HIS A 186 -14.33 9.61 -6.22
C HIS A 186 -13.54 10.30 -5.12
N ALA A 187 -12.80 9.52 -4.36
CA ALA A 187 -11.94 10.07 -3.34
C ALA A 187 -10.72 10.69 -4.00
N ARG A 188 -10.44 11.92 -3.61
CA ARG A 188 -9.07 12.46 -3.69
C ARG A 188 -8.40 12.03 -2.40
N GLN A 189 -7.21 11.46 -2.47
CA GLN A 189 -6.40 11.25 -1.27
C GLN A 189 -6.05 12.64 -0.72
N VAL A 190 -6.83 13.10 0.25
CA VAL A 190 -6.54 14.29 1.05
C VAL A 190 -6.24 13.75 2.43
N THR A 191 -4.97 13.69 2.81
CA THR A 191 -4.61 13.70 4.23
C THR A 191 -5.06 15.07 4.75
N SER A 192 -6.27 15.10 5.33
CA SER A 192 -6.86 16.26 6.00
C SER A 192 -6.74 16.05 7.50
N GLY A 193 -6.35 17.12 8.19
CA GLY A 193 -5.82 17.11 9.55
C GLY A 193 -6.86 17.19 10.67
N GLY A 194 -6.35 17.44 11.87
CA GLY A 194 -7.12 17.76 13.06
C GLY A 194 -6.27 18.54 14.07
N THR A 195 -6.56 19.85 14.14
CA THR A 195 -6.23 20.88 15.16
C THR A 195 -4.84 20.96 15.75
#